data_AF-A0A6J4RSK7-F1
#
_entry.id   AF-A0A6J4RSK7-F1
#
_cell.length_a   1.000
_cell.length_b   1.000
_cell.length_c   1.000
_cell.angle_alpha   90.00
_cell.angle_beta   90.00
_cell.angle_gamma   90.00
#
_symmetry.space_group_name_H-M   'P 1'
#
loop_
_entity.id
_entity.type
_entity.pdbx_description
1 polymer ?
#
loop_
_entity_poly.entity_id
_entity_poly.type
_entity_poly.pdbx_seq_one_letter_code
_entity_poly.pdbx_strand_id
1 'polypeptide(L)'
;MAGMRNPRILVAVAVVAVLGVVAVVAFGAGGSDDGADPPVPTGGPRPLAEPVRTVRSELTLERFVLPTTGQPEELVVSLPEQRLNVPATTGGATQVLLRCVDRSGTETLRQTVAWPLLEEPGFPPHIHQAIRPDVLDGVRGCRLTGPGIDFRGRVSGRVPAGR
;
A
#
# COMPACT_ATOMS: atom_id res chain seq x y z
N MET A 1 -30.29 37.82 22.24
CA MET A 1 -29.56 38.09 20.99
C MET A 1 -28.94 36.81 20.47
N ALA A 2 -29.27 36.48 19.22
CA ALA A 2 -28.69 35.51 18.28
C ALA A 2 -28.39 34.07 18.75
N GLY A 3 -29.45 33.26 18.87
CA GLY A 3 -29.36 31.85 18.51
C GLY A 3 -29.61 31.72 17.00
N MET A 4 -28.61 31.28 16.25
CA MET A 4 -28.70 31.11 14.80
C MET A 4 -28.64 29.63 14.44
N ARG A 5 -29.79 29.10 14.02
CA ARG A 5 -29.92 27.81 13.35
C ARG A 5 -29.31 27.95 11.95
N ASN A 6 -28.62 26.92 11.46
CA ASN A 6 -28.83 26.55 10.06
C ASN A 6 -28.70 25.03 9.83
N PRO A 7 -29.69 24.42 9.16
CA PRO A 7 -29.74 23.02 8.78
C PRO A 7 -29.06 22.81 7.41
N ARG A 8 -29.06 21.56 6.92
CA ARG A 8 -28.34 20.99 5.74
C ARG A 8 -27.14 20.21 6.29
N ILE A 9 -27.13 18.88 6.24
CA ILE A 9 -27.17 18.09 5.01
C ILE A 9 -27.78 16.72 5.33
N LEU A 10 -28.90 16.41 4.67
CA LEU A 10 -29.39 15.05 4.43
C LEU A 10 -28.55 14.47 3.28
N VAL A 11 -27.88 13.33 3.48
CA VAL A 11 -27.47 12.47 2.36
C VAL A 11 -28.20 11.15 2.49
N ALA A 12 -29.10 10.92 1.54
CA ALA A 12 -29.91 9.72 1.42
C ALA A 12 -29.05 8.54 0.96
N VAL A 13 -29.20 7.41 1.65
CA VAL A 13 -28.77 6.10 1.21
C VAL A 13 -29.88 5.51 0.34
N ALA A 14 -29.59 5.20 -0.92
CA ALA A 14 -30.39 4.29 -1.73
C ALA A 14 -29.51 3.61 -2.79
N VAL A 15 -28.97 2.46 -2.43
CA VAL A 15 -28.41 1.47 -3.36
C VAL A 15 -29.57 0.62 -3.88
N VAL A 16 -29.83 0.65 -5.18
CA VAL A 16 -30.64 -0.40 -5.83
C VAL A 16 -29.96 -0.80 -7.13
N ALA A 17 -29.39 -2.00 -7.11
CA ALA A 17 -28.98 -2.74 -8.29
C ALA A 17 -30.23 -3.29 -8.98
N VAL A 18 -30.32 -3.14 -10.32
CA VAL A 18 -31.24 -3.93 -11.14
C VAL A 18 -30.44 -4.59 -12.24
N LEU A 19 -30.35 -5.92 -12.11
CA LEU A 19 -29.90 -6.89 -13.09
C LEU A 19 -30.88 -6.99 -14.27
N GLY A 20 -30.32 -7.08 -15.48
CA GLY A 20 -30.77 -7.96 -16.56
C GLY A 20 -32.02 -7.57 -17.36
N VAL A 21 -31.91 -7.53 -18.69
CA VAL A 21 -32.52 -8.49 -19.62
C VAL A 21 -31.94 -8.26 -21.02
N VAL A 22 -31.56 -9.38 -21.65
CA VAL A 22 -31.07 -9.55 -23.01
C VAL A 22 -32.14 -9.20 -24.04
N ALA A 23 -31.78 -8.45 -25.09
CA ALA A 23 -32.50 -8.45 -26.35
C ALA A 23 -31.50 -8.69 -27.50
N VAL A 24 -31.43 -9.95 -27.92
CA VAL A 24 -30.84 -10.35 -29.20
C VAL A 24 -31.75 -9.81 -30.31
N VAL A 25 -31.24 -8.89 -31.12
CA VAL A 25 -31.86 -8.55 -32.40
C VAL A 25 -30.82 -8.82 -33.47
N ALA A 26 -30.88 -10.03 -34.01
CA ALA A 26 -30.28 -10.37 -35.28
C ALA A 26 -31.22 -9.91 -36.40
N PHE A 27 -30.81 -8.89 -37.14
CA PHE A 27 -31.27 -8.65 -38.50
C PHE A 27 -30.02 -8.42 -39.36
N GLY A 28 -29.74 -9.37 -40.24
CA GLY A 28 -28.74 -9.23 -41.28
C GLY A 28 -29.31 -8.54 -42.52
N ALA A 29 -28.41 -7.91 -43.29
CA ALA A 29 -28.23 -8.05 -44.75
C ALA A 29 -27.77 -6.73 -45.39
N GLY A 30 -26.76 -6.83 -46.26
CA GLY A 30 -26.23 -5.77 -47.12
C GLY A 30 -24.89 -5.23 -46.60
N GLY A 31 -23.72 -5.60 -47.12
CA GLY A 31 -23.34 -5.89 -48.50
C GLY A 31 -22.69 -4.64 -49.09
N SER A 32 -21.35 -4.56 -49.05
CA SER A 32 -20.46 -3.91 -50.03
C SER A 32 -19.01 -4.00 -49.55
N ASP A 33 -18.17 -4.55 -50.42
CA ASP A 33 -16.73 -4.62 -50.34
C ASP A 33 -16.08 -3.25 -50.14
N ASP A 34 -15.19 -3.14 -49.15
CA ASP A 34 -13.97 -2.36 -49.21
C ASP A 34 -13.00 -3.00 -48.21
N GLY A 35 -12.11 -3.85 -48.72
CA GLY A 35 -11.04 -4.47 -47.95
C GLY A 35 -10.09 -3.42 -47.40
N ALA A 36 -10.38 -2.92 -46.21
CA ALA A 36 -9.40 -2.30 -45.34
C ALA A 36 -9.06 -3.33 -44.26
N ASP A 37 -7.90 -3.97 -44.40
CA ASP A 37 -7.32 -4.79 -43.34
C ASP A 37 -7.41 -4.02 -42.00
N PRO A 38 -7.85 -4.66 -40.90
CA PRO A 38 -7.72 -4.03 -39.59
C PRO A 38 -6.23 -3.73 -39.39
N PRO A 39 -5.86 -2.54 -38.90
CA PRO A 39 -4.46 -2.23 -38.65
C PRO A 39 -3.91 -3.29 -37.70
N VAL A 40 -2.98 -4.10 -38.22
CA VAL A 40 -2.18 -5.02 -37.40
C VAL A 40 -1.59 -4.16 -36.29
N PRO A 41 -1.79 -4.49 -35.00
CA PRO A 41 -1.06 -3.81 -33.95
C PRO A 41 0.41 -4.10 -34.20
N THR A 42 1.12 -3.11 -34.75
CA THR A 42 2.57 -3.11 -34.84
C THR A 42 3.08 -3.15 -33.42
N GLY A 43 3.25 -4.37 -32.91
CA GLY A 43 3.95 -4.70 -31.68
C GLY A 43 5.43 -4.36 -31.84
N GLY A 44 5.70 -3.06 -32.01
CA GLY A 44 7.04 -2.54 -31.80
C GLY A 44 7.50 -2.98 -30.41
N PRO A 45 8.80 -3.23 -30.22
CA PRO A 45 9.33 -3.62 -28.93
C PRO A 45 8.82 -2.63 -27.89
N ARG A 46 8.04 -3.13 -26.92
CA ARG A 46 7.56 -2.36 -25.79
C ARG A 46 8.79 -1.65 -25.21
N PRO A 47 8.79 -0.31 -25.06
CA PRO A 47 9.95 0.39 -24.54
C PRO A 47 10.37 -0.32 -23.26
N LEU A 48 11.62 -0.82 -23.24
CA LEU A 48 12.19 -1.39 -22.03
C LEU A 48 12.04 -0.30 -20.98
N ALA A 49 11.18 -0.53 -19.98
CA ALA A 49 10.90 0.44 -18.94
C ALA A 49 12.25 0.92 -18.41
N GLU A 50 12.48 2.24 -18.45
CA GLU A 50 13.75 2.79 -18.00
C GLU A 50 14.04 2.26 -16.58
N PRO A 51 15.28 1.86 -16.29
CA PRO A 51 15.63 1.31 -14.99
C PRO A 51 15.28 2.33 -13.91
N VAL A 52 14.30 2.00 -13.07
CA VAL A 52 13.88 2.86 -11.95
C VAL A 52 15.06 3.01 -11.02
N ARG A 53 15.60 4.22 -10.90
CA ARG A 53 16.71 4.51 -10.00
C ARG A 53 16.32 4.12 -8.58
N THR A 54 17.17 3.32 -7.94
CA THR A 54 16.94 2.90 -6.55
C THR A 54 17.18 4.05 -5.59
N VAL A 55 16.13 4.47 -4.90
CA VAL A 55 16.18 5.41 -3.79
C VAL A 55 16.53 4.64 -2.52
N ARG A 56 17.41 5.23 -1.69
CA ARG A 56 17.76 4.72 -0.37
C ARG A 56 17.35 5.72 0.70
N SER A 57 16.82 5.22 1.81
CA SER A 57 16.35 6.02 2.93
C SER A 57 16.34 5.20 4.21
N GLU A 58 16.29 5.88 5.35
CA GLU A 58 16.14 5.23 6.65
C GLU A 58 14.67 5.08 7.04
N LEU A 59 14.29 3.91 7.55
CA LEU A 59 12.96 3.67 8.13
C LEU A 59 12.99 3.99 9.62
N THR A 60 11.89 4.53 10.14
CA THR A 60 11.64 4.57 11.57
C THR A 60 10.97 3.27 11.99
N LEU A 61 11.46 2.64 13.05
CA LEU A 61 10.95 1.37 13.55
C LEU A 61 10.62 1.50 15.03
N GLU A 62 9.35 1.40 15.38
CA GLU A 62 8.84 1.59 16.74
C GLU A 62 8.07 0.38 17.23
N ARG A 63 8.23 0.07 18.51
CA ARG A 63 7.48 -1.01 19.17
C ARG A 63 6.25 -0.44 19.84
N PHE A 64 5.10 -1.05 19.58
CA PHE A 64 3.86 -0.71 20.24
C PHE A 64 3.34 -1.92 21.02
N VAL A 65 3.34 -1.78 22.36
CA VAL A 65 2.88 -2.81 23.30
C VAL A 65 1.62 -2.28 23.97
N LEU A 66 0.48 -2.92 23.71
CA LEU A 66 -0.78 -2.56 24.36
C LEU A 66 -0.83 -3.19 25.76
N PRO A 67 -0.98 -2.41 26.85
CA PRO A 67 -0.79 -2.91 28.21
C PRO A 67 -1.73 -4.04 28.68
N THR A 68 -2.90 -4.29 28.07
CA THR A 68 -3.89 -5.20 28.70
C THR A 68 -5.05 -5.75 27.84
N THR A 69 -4.90 -5.94 26.52
CA THR A 69 -6.10 -6.26 25.68
C THR A 69 -6.07 -7.57 24.91
N GLY A 70 -5.06 -8.42 25.07
CA GLY A 70 -4.95 -9.66 24.27
C GLY A 70 -4.79 -9.42 22.77
N GLN A 71 -4.64 -8.16 22.36
CA GLN A 71 -4.24 -7.76 21.01
C GLN A 71 -2.77 -8.13 20.79
N PRO A 72 -2.38 -8.55 19.58
CA PRO A 72 -0.98 -8.78 19.27
C PRO A 72 -0.18 -7.48 19.42
N GLU A 73 1.08 -7.59 19.87
CA GLU A 73 2.00 -6.46 19.84
C GLU A 73 2.29 -6.07 18.38
N GLU A 74 2.69 -4.82 18.18
CA GLU A 74 2.92 -4.30 16.85
C GLU A 74 4.34 -3.74 16.69
N LEU A 75 4.92 -4.01 15.53
CA LEU A 75 6.04 -3.24 15.00
C LEU A 75 5.49 -2.23 14.00
N VAL A 76 5.64 -0.95 14.32
CA VAL A 76 5.29 0.15 13.41
C VAL A 76 6.52 0.46 12.56
N VAL A 77 6.38 0.32 11.24
CA VAL A 77 7.44 0.59 10.26
C VAL A 77 7.04 1.79 9.42
N SER A 78 7.74 2.92 9.61
CA SER A 78 7.37 4.19 8.99
C SER A 78 8.41 4.68 8.00
N LEU A 79 7.93 5.34 6.94
CA LEU A 79 8.77 6.15 6.07
C LEU A 79 9.11 7.47 6.77
N PRO A 80 10.31 8.02 6.54
CA PRO A 80 10.71 9.27 7.19
C PRO A 80 10.02 10.49 6.58
N GLU A 81 9.48 10.37 5.36
CA GLU A 81 8.92 11.48 4.59
C GLU A 81 7.77 11.03 3.69
N GLN A 82 6.69 11.81 3.67
CA GLN A 82 5.50 11.56 2.84
C GLN A 82 5.82 11.43 1.35
N ARG A 83 6.77 12.24 0.84
CA ARG A 83 7.11 12.28 -0.58
C ARG A 83 7.66 10.97 -1.14
N LEU A 84 8.14 10.09 -0.25
CA LEU A 84 8.58 8.76 -0.63
C LEU A 84 7.40 7.80 -0.87
N ASN A 85 6.23 8.06 -0.28
CA ASN A 85 5.03 7.21 -0.30
C ASN A 85 4.15 7.43 -1.54
N VAL A 86 4.73 7.39 -2.73
CA VAL A 86 3.97 7.57 -3.98
C VAL A 86 4.22 6.40 -4.94
N PRO A 87 3.27 6.05 -5.81
CA PRO A 87 3.46 4.95 -6.78
C PRO A 87 4.69 5.14 -7.67
N ALA A 88 5.02 6.39 -8.00
CA ALA A 88 6.18 6.71 -8.84
C ALA A 88 7.52 6.29 -8.22
N THR A 89 7.66 6.29 -6.89
CA THR A 89 8.89 5.90 -6.19
C THR A 89 9.25 4.44 -6.50
N THR A 90 8.25 3.60 -6.73
CA THR A 90 8.43 2.17 -7.05
C THR A 90 8.23 1.85 -8.52
N GLY A 91 8.28 2.85 -9.41
CA GLY A 91 7.99 2.66 -10.84
C GLY A 91 6.58 2.14 -11.11
N GLY A 92 5.62 2.40 -10.22
CA GLY A 92 4.25 1.94 -10.31
C GLY A 92 3.96 0.58 -9.67
N ALA A 93 4.94 -0.05 -9.00
CA ALA A 93 4.67 -1.29 -8.28
C ALA A 93 3.71 -1.06 -7.11
N THR A 94 2.72 -1.94 -6.99
CA THR A 94 1.65 -1.86 -5.97
C THR A 94 1.97 -2.63 -4.69
N GLN A 95 3.14 -3.28 -4.65
CA GLN A 95 3.57 -4.08 -3.51
C GLN A 95 5.08 -3.98 -3.34
N VAL A 96 5.52 -4.05 -2.09
CA VAL A 96 6.93 -4.08 -1.69
C VAL A 96 7.14 -5.18 -0.64
N LEU A 97 8.39 -5.56 -0.41
CA LEU A 97 8.76 -6.62 0.52
C LEU A 97 9.35 -6.02 1.80
N LEU A 98 8.70 -6.28 2.93
CA LEU A 98 9.23 -6.03 4.26
C LEU A 98 9.98 -7.28 4.74
N ARG A 99 11.24 -7.09 5.16
CA ARG A 99 12.05 -8.12 5.81
C ARG A 99 12.61 -7.59 7.11
N CYS A 100 12.49 -8.34 8.19
CA CYS A 100 13.12 -8.00 9.46
C CYS A 100 14.07 -9.10 9.91
N VAL A 101 15.10 -8.70 10.65
CA VAL A 101 16.14 -9.58 11.16
C VAL A 101 16.37 -9.38 12.65
N ASP A 102 16.86 -10.42 13.32
CA ASP A 102 17.30 -10.37 14.70
C ASP A 102 18.76 -9.90 14.87
N ARG A 103 19.32 -10.06 16.07
CA ARG A 103 20.73 -9.74 16.39
C ARG A 103 21.75 -10.59 15.62
N SER A 104 21.41 -11.82 15.28
CA SER A 104 22.27 -12.73 14.52
C SER A 104 22.22 -12.45 13.01
N GLY A 105 21.31 -11.58 12.57
CA GLY A 105 21.03 -11.35 11.15
C GLY A 105 20.07 -12.38 10.55
N THR A 106 19.49 -13.26 11.39
CA THR A 106 18.51 -14.25 10.96
C THR A 106 17.19 -13.56 10.65
N GLU A 107 16.55 -13.94 9.55
CA GLU A 107 15.24 -13.42 9.16
C GLU A 107 14.17 -13.89 10.14
N THR A 108 13.51 -12.95 10.80
CA THR A 108 12.42 -13.21 11.76
C THR A 108 11.04 -12.93 11.17
N LEU A 109 10.99 -12.08 10.14
CA LEU A 109 9.77 -11.71 9.43
C LEU A 109 10.08 -11.46 7.97
N ARG A 110 9.21 -11.94 7.11
CA ARG A 110 9.17 -11.63 5.68
C ARG A 110 7.74 -11.54 5.21
N GLN A 111 7.35 -10.38 4.70
CA GLN A 111 5.98 -10.12 4.29
C GLN A 111 5.93 -9.19 3.08
N THR A 112 5.05 -9.52 2.14
CA THR A 112 4.67 -8.60 1.06
C THR A 112 3.61 -7.64 1.58
N VAL A 113 3.82 -6.36 1.38
CA VAL A 113 2.95 -5.28 1.85
C VAL A 113 2.47 -4.43 0.68
N ALA A 114 1.28 -3.87 0.80
CA ALA A 114 0.74 -2.95 -0.19
C ALA A 114 1.59 -1.68 -0.27
N TRP A 115 1.64 -1.10 -1.47
CA TRP A 115 2.28 0.17 -1.75
C TRP A 115 1.33 1.07 -2.56
N PRO A 116 1.18 2.37 -2.22
CA PRO A 116 1.80 3.08 -1.09
C PRO A 116 1.40 2.52 0.29
N LEU A 117 2.18 2.85 1.31
CA LEU A 117 1.89 2.50 2.71
C LEU A 117 0.67 3.28 3.23
N LEU A 118 0.12 2.83 4.35
CA LEU A 118 -1.03 3.45 4.99
C LEU A 118 -0.75 4.90 5.35
N GLU A 119 -1.70 5.77 5.07
CA GLU A 119 -1.67 7.19 5.44
C GLU A 119 -2.77 7.44 6.48
N GLU A 120 -2.38 7.91 7.67
CA GLU A 120 -3.30 8.28 8.75
C GLU A 120 -3.05 9.75 9.17
N PRO A 121 -4.10 10.57 9.40
CA PRO A 121 -3.92 11.95 9.82
C PRO A 121 -3.05 12.10 11.07
N GLY A 122 -1.95 12.85 10.96
CA GLY A 122 -1.02 13.09 12.07
C GLY A 122 0.12 12.07 12.19
N PHE A 123 0.17 11.05 11.32
CA PHE A 123 1.23 10.03 11.31
C PHE A 123 1.94 9.98 9.95
N PRO A 124 3.27 9.71 9.92
CA PRO A 124 3.97 9.44 8.67
C PRO A 124 3.46 8.13 8.05
N PRO A 125 3.66 7.88 6.74
CA PRO A 125 3.19 6.66 6.12
C PRO A 125 3.85 5.42 6.73
N HIS A 126 3.04 4.42 7.07
CA HIS A 126 3.51 3.33 7.93
C HIS A 126 2.82 1.98 7.68
N ILE A 127 3.34 0.95 8.34
CA ILE A 127 2.80 -0.41 8.38
C ILE A 127 2.56 -0.76 9.85
N HIS A 128 1.37 -1.25 10.17
CA HIS A 128 1.11 -1.97 11.41
C HIS A 128 1.39 -3.45 11.21
N GLN A 129 2.52 -3.92 11.73
CA GLN A 129 2.87 -5.33 11.67
C GLN A 129 2.56 -5.99 13.01
N ALA A 130 1.42 -6.70 13.07
CA ALA A 130 1.15 -7.62 14.16
C ALA A 130 2.26 -8.67 14.24
N ILE A 131 2.82 -8.85 15.43
CA ILE A 131 3.97 -9.70 15.68
C ILE A 131 3.88 -10.32 17.06
N ARG A 132 4.35 -11.55 17.20
CA ARG A 132 4.40 -12.19 18.51
C ARG A 132 5.42 -11.47 19.41
N PRO A 133 5.15 -11.32 20.72
CA PRO A 133 6.05 -10.61 21.63
C PRO A 133 7.49 -11.15 21.63
N ASP A 134 7.65 -12.48 21.64
CA ASP A 134 8.96 -13.13 21.66
C ASP A 134 9.79 -12.85 20.38
N VAL A 135 9.10 -12.74 19.23
CA VAL A 135 9.74 -12.38 17.97
C VAL A 135 10.07 -10.89 17.96
N LEU A 136 9.13 -10.03 18.40
CA LEU A 136 9.33 -8.58 18.46
C LEU A 136 10.57 -8.24 19.28
N ASP A 137 10.75 -8.90 20.43
CA ASP A 137 11.91 -8.79 21.31
C ASP A 137 13.24 -9.05 20.61
N GLY A 138 13.25 -10.00 19.68
CA GLY A 138 14.39 -10.35 18.84
C GLY A 138 14.69 -9.36 17.72
N VAL A 139 13.69 -8.68 17.15
CA VAL A 139 13.87 -7.80 15.97
C VAL A 139 14.85 -6.67 16.25
N ARG A 140 15.78 -6.44 15.33
CA ARG A 140 16.79 -5.37 15.41
C ARG A 140 16.79 -4.41 14.23
N GLY A 141 16.41 -4.89 13.06
CA GLY A 141 16.29 -4.04 11.90
C GLY A 141 15.32 -4.61 10.90
N CYS A 142 14.80 -3.72 10.08
CA CYS A 142 13.93 -4.07 8.97
C CYS A 142 14.40 -3.37 7.71
N ARG A 143 14.04 -3.96 6.57
CA ARG A 143 14.34 -3.46 5.25
C ARG A 143 13.09 -3.57 4.39
N LEU A 144 12.72 -2.47 3.77
CA LEU A 144 11.65 -2.40 2.78
C LEU A 144 12.29 -2.35 1.39
N THR A 145 11.97 -3.32 0.55
CA THR A 145 12.57 -3.46 -0.79
C THR A 145 11.51 -3.61 -1.86
N GLY A 146 11.76 -3.06 -3.03
CA GLY A 146 10.91 -3.16 -4.20
C GLY A 146 11.61 -2.55 -5.40
N PRO A 147 10.98 -2.56 -6.59
CA PRO A 147 11.48 -1.79 -7.72
C PRO A 147 11.71 -0.34 -7.27
N GLY A 148 12.85 0.24 -7.61
CA GLY A 148 13.14 1.65 -7.26
C GLY A 148 13.40 1.96 -5.78
N ILE A 149 13.30 1.01 -4.83
CA ILE A 149 13.51 1.31 -3.40
C ILE A 149 14.38 0.28 -2.65
N ASP A 150 15.19 0.79 -1.72
CA ASP A 150 15.93 0.04 -0.71
C ASP A 150 16.00 0.86 0.58
N PHE A 151 14.99 0.72 1.45
CA PHE A 151 14.90 1.47 2.70
C PHE A 151 15.24 0.58 3.90
N ARG A 152 16.00 1.10 4.86
CA ARG A 152 16.53 0.30 5.98
C ARG A 152 16.30 1.04 7.29
N GLY A 153 15.85 0.34 8.33
CA GLY A 153 15.70 0.92 9.66
C GLY A 153 16.31 0.03 10.72
N ARG A 154 16.65 0.64 11.85
CA ARG A 154 16.92 -0.05 13.11
C ARG A 154 15.81 0.27 14.09
N VAL A 155 15.46 -0.69 14.93
CA VAL A 155 14.45 -0.48 15.97
C VAL A 155 14.93 0.60 16.93
N SER A 156 14.16 1.68 17.03
CA SER A 156 14.37 2.79 17.96
C SER A 156 13.34 2.72 19.09
N GLY A 157 13.78 3.05 20.31
CA GLY A 157 12.93 3.13 21.50
C GLY A 157 13.16 2.02 22.53
N ARG A 158 13.01 2.39 23.81
CA ARG A 158 12.66 1.47 24.89
C ARG A 158 11.15 1.56 25.09
N VAL A 159 10.52 0.42 25.38
CA VAL A 159 9.17 0.34 25.93
C VAL A 159 9.00 1.44 26.99
N PRO A 160 8.01 2.35 26.89
CA PRO A 160 7.60 3.11 28.04
C PRO A 160 7.18 2.09 29.10
N ALA A 161 8.03 1.88 30.11
CA ALA A 161 7.63 1.15 31.31
C ALA A 161 6.55 2.01 31.97
N GLY A 162 5.30 1.69 31.68
CA GLY A 162 4.15 2.55 31.90
C GLY A 162 3.14 1.98 32.88
N ARG A 163 3.61 1.73 34.12
CA ARG A 163 2.89 1.57 35.39
C ARG A 163 1.99 0.36 35.59
#